data_AF-A0A4R4KQB1-F1
#
_entry.id   AF-A0A4R4KQB1-F1
#
_cell.length_a   1.000
_cell.length_b   1.000
_cell.length_c   1.000
_cell.angle_alpha   90.00
_cell.angle_beta   90.00
_cell.angle_gamma   90.00
#
_symmetry.space_group_name_H-M   'P 1'
#
loop_
_entity.id
_entity.type
_entity.pdbx_description
1 polymer ?
#
loop_
_entity_poly.entity_id
_entity_poly.type
_entity_poly.pdbx_seq_one_letter_code
_entity_poly.pdbx_strand_id
1 'polypeptide(L)'
;MYCVTTSPRRILQVRITVAGVRPVVWRRVQIPGGFTLDRVHRVVQHSVGWWDCRLHSFEIDGTQYGEPDPDDELAVRDELDVRLDAVAGRGTRVRYVYDFEDWWEHDLLVEDVQTADPTRRYPVCLDGERAGPPE
;
A
#
# COMPACT_ATOMS: atom_id res chain seq x y z
N MET A 1 4.38 37.67 -10.28
CA MET A 1 4.32 36.41 -11.05
C MET A 1 5.01 35.35 -10.19
N TYR A 2 4.25 34.62 -9.38
CA TYR A 2 4.83 33.56 -8.55
C TYR A 2 4.98 32.31 -9.42
N CYS A 3 6.21 31.83 -9.58
CA CYS A 3 6.48 30.56 -10.25
C CYS A 3 6.01 29.45 -9.31
N VAL A 4 4.88 28.81 -9.60
CA VAL A 4 4.43 27.64 -8.85
C VAL A 4 5.31 26.48 -9.31
N THR A 5 6.38 26.20 -8.57
CA THR A 5 7.19 25.00 -8.78
C THR A 5 6.39 23.78 -8.30
N THR A 6 5.69 23.12 -9.22
CA THR A 6 5.07 21.83 -8.93
C THR A 6 6.18 20.82 -8.68
N SER A 7 6.29 20.32 -7.44
CA SER A 7 7.25 19.26 -7.13
C SER A 7 6.95 18.02 -7.99
N PRO A 8 7.99 17.33 -8.51
CA PRO A 8 7.78 16.16 -9.35
C PRO A 8 7.02 15.08 -8.57
N ARG A 9 6.04 14.45 -9.25
CA ARG A 9 5.26 13.35 -8.66
C ARG A 9 6.18 12.16 -8.37
N ARG A 10 6.32 11.81 -7.09
CA ARG A 10 7.07 10.62 -6.64
C ARG A 10 6.25 9.36 -6.88
N ILE A 11 6.89 8.32 -7.37
CA ILE A 11 6.34 6.98 -7.56
C ILE A 11 7.16 6.03 -6.70
N LEU A 12 6.50 5.24 -5.87
CA LEU A 12 7.14 4.22 -5.05
C LEU A 12 6.96 2.87 -5.76
N GLN A 13 8.08 2.19 -6.01
CA GLN A 13 8.05 0.79 -6.44
C GLN A 13 7.94 -0.07 -5.19
N VAL A 14 6.85 -0.80 -5.07
CA VAL A 14 6.52 -1.62 -3.90
C VAL A 14 6.43 -3.08 -4.31
N ARG A 15 7.14 -3.95 -3.60
CA ARG A 15 6.93 -5.39 -3.66
C ARG A 15 5.90 -5.76 -2.60
N ILE A 16 4.78 -6.29 -3.03
CA ILE A 16 3.71 -6.85 -2.19
C ILE A 16 3.93 -8.35 -2.13
N THR A 17 4.07 -8.90 -0.93
CA THR A 17 4.25 -10.35 -0.72
C THR A 17 3.18 -10.86 0.24
N VAL A 18 2.44 -11.91 -0.13
CA VAL A 18 1.51 -12.58 0.78
C VAL A 18 2.31 -13.40 1.78
N ALA A 19 2.19 -13.09 3.07
CA ALA A 19 2.92 -13.77 4.13
C ALA A 19 2.35 -15.18 4.36
N GLY A 20 3.19 -16.08 4.89
CA GLY A 20 2.76 -17.45 5.25
C GLY A 20 2.49 -18.41 4.09
N VAL A 21 2.37 -17.94 2.84
CA VAL A 21 2.05 -18.79 1.68
C VAL A 21 3.31 -19.37 1.02
N ARG A 22 3.28 -20.67 0.72
CA ARG A 22 4.32 -21.36 -0.05
C ARG A 22 3.73 -22.16 -1.22
N PRO A 23 4.29 -22.05 -2.43
CA PRO A 23 5.40 -21.18 -2.79
C PRO A 23 4.97 -19.69 -2.87
N VAL A 24 5.89 -18.74 -2.61
CA VAL A 24 5.62 -17.30 -2.38
C VAL A 24 4.73 -16.64 -3.45
N VAL A 25 3.63 -16.03 -3.03
CA VAL A 25 2.79 -15.18 -3.93
C VAL A 25 3.24 -13.74 -3.79
N TRP A 26 3.50 -13.05 -4.92
CA TRP A 26 3.96 -11.67 -4.87
C TRP A 26 3.61 -10.85 -6.11
N ARG A 27 3.61 -9.52 -5.96
CA ARG A 27 3.43 -8.52 -7.02
C ARG A 27 4.45 -7.40 -6.84
N ARG A 28 4.94 -6.84 -7.94
CA ARG A 28 5.73 -5.60 -7.94
C ARG A 28 4.91 -4.53 -8.62
N VAL A 29 4.56 -3.50 -7.86
CA VAL A 29 3.69 -2.41 -8.31
C VAL A 29 4.40 -1.07 -8.19
N GLN A 30 3.99 -0.11 -9.00
CA GLN A 30 4.37 1.29 -8.88
C GLN A 30 3.16 2.10 -8.46
N ILE A 31 3.27 2.77 -7.30
CA ILE A 31 2.17 3.51 -6.67
C ILE A 31 2.53 5.00 -6.60
N PRO A 32 1.62 5.91 -6.97
CA PRO A 32 1.84 7.34 -6.73
C PRO A 32 2.03 7.60 -5.23
N GLY A 33 3.12 8.25 -4.86
CA GLY A 33 3.41 8.56 -3.45
C GLY A 33 2.37 9.47 -2.80
N GLY A 34 1.69 10.29 -3.59
CA GLY A 34 0.57 11.12 -3.12
C GLY A 34 -0.74 10.36 -2.91
N PHE A 35 -0.79 9.04 -3.12
CA PHE A 35 -1.94 8.25 -2.70
C PHE A 35 -2.02 8.21 -1.17
N THR A 36 -3.23 8.36 -0.65
CA THR A 36 -3.61 8.05 0.71
C THR A 36 -3.56 6.53 0.95
N LEU A 37 -3.48 6.09 2.21
CA LEU A 37 -3.34 4.67 2.53
C LEU A 37 -4.59 3.86 2.11
N ASP A 38 -5.79 4.44 2.09
CA ASP A 38 -7.00 3.79 1.52
C ASP A 38 -6.82 3.43 0.04
N ARG A 39 -6.15 4.31 -0.73
CA ARG A 39 -5.87 4.05 -2.14
C ARG A 39 -4.77 3.01 -2.30
N VAL A 40 -3.84 2.93 -1.35
CA VAL A 40 -2.84 1.85 -1.31
C VAL A 40 -3.53 0.51 -1.03
N HIS A 41 -4.49 0.48 -0.11
CA HIS A 41 -5.32 -0.70 0.18
C HIS A 41 -5.93 -1.24 -1.13
N ARG A 42 -6.57 -0.37 -1.93
CA ARG A 42 -7.17 -0.78 -3.22
C ARG A 42 -6.15 -1.35 -4.20
N VAL A 43 -4.93 -0.81 -4.21
CA VAL A 43 -3.84 -1.36 -5.03
C VAL A 43 -3.48 -2.78 -4.57
N VAL A 44 -3.42 -3.03 -3.26
CA VAL A 44 -3.13 -4.37 -2.73
C VAL A 44 -4.23 -5.34 -3.15
N GLN A 45 -5.50 -5.02 -2.87
CA GLN A 45 -6.67 -5.84 -3.22
C GLN A 45 -6.68 -6.24 -4.70
N HIS A 46 -6.57 -5.26 -5.60
CA HIS A 46 -6.55 -5.52 -7.04
C HIS A 46 -5.31 -6.30 -7.49
N SER A 47 -4.18 -6.19 -6.80
CA SER A 47 -2.96 -6.90 -7.18
C SER A 47 -3.04 -8.40 -6.90
N VAL A 48 -3.80 -8.81 -5.88
CA VAL A 48 -3.99 -10.22 -5.50
C VAL A 48 -5.33 -10.81 -5.99
N GLY A 49 -6.27 -9.96 -6.40
CA GLY A 49 -7.54 -10.39 -7.01
C GLY A 49 -8.71 -10.49 -6.04
N TRP A 50 -8.71 -9.67 -5.00
CA TRP A 50 -9.75 -9.62 -3.97
C TRP A 50 -10.75 -8.47 -4.19
N TRP A 51 -11.84 -8.52 -3.43
CA TRP A 51 -13.08 -7.80 -3.60
C TRP A 51 -13.33 -6.72 -2.54
N ASP A 52 -12.43 -6.51 -1.58
CA ASP A 52 -12.54 -5.45 -0.56
C ASP A 52 -13.86 -5.51 0.22
N CYS A 53 -14.14 -6.68 0.79
CA CYS A 53 -15.37 -6.99 1.54
C CYS A 53 -15.17 -7.03 3.06
N ARG A 54 -13.94 -6.83 3.56
CA ARG A 54 -13.56 -6.99 4.97
C ARG A 54 -12.67 -5.84 5.47
N LEU A 55 -12.53 -5.72 6.79
CA LEU A 55 -11.68 -4.73 7.43
C LEU A 55 -10.19 -4.98 7.16
N HIS A 56 -9.40 -3.92 7.25
CA HIS A 56 -7.95 -3.95 7.09
C HIS A 56 -7.24 -2.94 7.98
N SER A 57 -5.91 -3.09 8.08
CA SER A 57 -5.04 -2.11 8.71
C SER A 57 -3.64 -2.11 8.10
N PHE A 58 -2.91 -1.03 8.34
CA PHE A 58 -1.49 -0.89 8.05
C PHE A 58 -0.71 -0.62 9.33
N GLU A 59 0.47 -1.23 9.45
CA GLU A 59 1.47 -0.87 10.45
C GLU A 59 2.75 -0.39 9.75
N ILE A 60 3.20 0.81 10.12
CA ILE A 60 4.43 1.43 9.58
C ILE A 60 5.21 2.02 10.75
N ASP A 61 6.44 1.54 10.96
CA ASP A 61 7.33 1.98 12.04
C ASP A 61 6.63 2.03 13.43
N GLY A 62 5.79 1.02 13.71
CA GLY A 62 5.03 0.88 14.96
C GLY A 62 3.78 1.76 15.08
N THR A 63 3.43 2.53 14.04
CA THR A 63 2.18 3.28 13.98
C THR A 63 1.13 2.49 13.20
N GLN A 64 -0.08 2.38 13.77
CA GLN A 64 -1.24 1.76 13.13
C GLN A 64 -2.07 2.78 12.34
N TYR A 65 -2.54 2.38 11.17
CA TYR A 65 -3.40 3.14 10.28
C TYR A 65 -4.55 2.27 9.78
N GLY A 66 -5.72 2.86 9.59
CA GLY A 66 -6.92 2.17 9.12
C GLY A 66 -8.16 3.03 9.30
N GLU A 67 -9.33 2.39 9.32
CA GLU A 67 -10.56 3.06 9.74
C GLU A 67 -10.45 3.46 11.22
N PRO A 68 -10.75 4.72 11.59
CA PRO A 68 -10.73 5.15 12.97
C PRO A 68 -11.71 4.35 13.83
N ASP A 69 -11.31 4.06 15.07
CA ASP A 69 -12.21 3.52 16.07
C ASP A 69 -13.27 4.58 16.44
N PRO A 70 -14.58 4.30 16.27
CA PRO A 70 -15.62 5.26 16.62
C PRO A 70 -15.63 5.62 18.11
N ASP A 71 -15.11 4.74 18.98
CA ASP A 71 -15.04 4.95 20.42
C ASP A 71 -13.67 5.52 20.89
N ASP A 72 -12.73 5.72 19.96
CA ASP A 72 -11.37 6.28 20.19
C ASP A 72 -10.57 5.49 21.27
N GLU A 73 -10.86 4.20 21.45
CA GLU A 73 -10.16 3.32 22.39
C GLU A 73 -8.82 2.82 21.82
N LEU A 74 -8.74 2.71 20.50
CA LEU A 74 -7.53 2.32 19.77
C LEU A 74 -6.83 3.51 19.13
N ALA A 75 -5.50 3.60 19.32
CA ALA A 75 -4.65 4.60 18.69
C ALA A 75 -4.40 4.29 17.19
N VAL A 76 -5.45 4.37 16.38
CA VAL A 76 -5.40 4.18 14.92
C VAL A 76 -5.48 5.53 14.22
N ARG A 77 -4.56 5.79 13.29
CA ARG A 77 -4.61 6.99 12.45
C ARG A 77 -5.48 6.75 11.22
N ASP A 78 -6.32 7.72 10.89
CA ASP A 78 -7.17 7.65 9.71
C ASP A 78 -6.34 7.51 8.42
N GLU A 79 -6.54 6.41 7.70
CA GLU A 79 -5.85 6.13 6.44
C GLU A 79 -6.20 7.13 5.31
N LEU A 80 -7.37 7.78 5.41
CA LEU A 80 -7.86 8.76 4.45
C LEU A 80 -7.03 10.06 4.47
N ASP A 81 -6.36 10.35 5.59
CA ASP A 81 -5.59 11.58 5.80
C ASP A 81 -4.08 11.40 5.58
N VAL A 82 -3.61 10.16 5.41
CA VAL A 82 -2.18 9.83 5.40
C VAL A 82 -1.71 9.43 4.01
N ARG A 83 -0.84 10.26 3.42
CA ARG A 83 -0.18 9.94 2.15
C ARG A 83 0.93 8.91 2.33
N LEU A 84 1.05 7.97 1.39
CA LEU A 84 2.09 6.95 1.35
C LEU A 84 3.50 7.58 1.44
N ASP A 85 3.79 8.63 0.68
CA ASP A 85 5.11 9.26 0.65
C ASP A 85 5.39 10.21 1.82
N ALA A 86 4.44 10.36 2.75
CA ALA A 86 4.66 11.00 4.04
C ALA A 86 5.16 10.00 5.10
N VAL A 87 4.88 8.71 4.92
CA VAL A 87 5.17 7.66 5.91
C VAL A 87 6.09 6.56 5.39
N ALA A 88 6.33 6.50 4.08
CA ALA A 88 7.17 5.47 3.47
C ALA A 88 8.17 6.06 2.46
N GLY A 89 9.38 5.51 2.49
CA GLY A 89 10.45 5.77 1.55
C GLY A 89 11.17 4.47 1.17
N ARG A 90 12.24 4.55 0.39
CA ARG A 90 13.02 3.37 0.00
C ARG A 90 13.50 2.60 1.24
N GLY A 91 13.22 1.31 1.28
CA GLY A 91 13.55 0.41 2.38
C GLY A 91 12.51 0.32 3.49
N THR A 92 11.48 1.19 3.49
CA THR A 92 10.35 1.07 4.42
C THR A 92 9.63 -0.25 4.17
N ARG A 93 9.35 -0.98 5.25
CA ARG A 93 8.43 -2.11 5.27
C ARG A 93 7.11 -1.68 5.89
N VAL A 94 6.03 -2.05 5.24
CA VAL A 94 4.66 -1.81 5.69
C VAL A 94 4.01 -3.17 5.88
N ARG A 95 3.51 -3.45 7.08
CA ARG A 95 2.68 -4.62 7.33
C ARG A 95 1.24 -4.24 6.99
N TYR A 96 0.61 -4.97 6.09
CA TYR A 96 -0.80 -4.78 5.75
C TYR A 96 -1.57 -6.05 6.13
N VAL A 97 -2.62 -5.91 6.93
CA VAL A 97 -3.50 -7.03 7.31
C VAL A 97 -4.86 -6.78 6.70
N TYR A 98 -5.41 -7.81 6.05
CA TYR A 98 -6.76 -7.83 5.50
C TYR A 98 -7.54 -9.00 6.10
N ASP A 99 -8.82 -8.77 6.37
CA ASP A 99 -9.71 -9.69 7.07
C ASP A 99 -9.19 -10.12 8.44
N PHE A 100 -9.69 -9.50 9.51
CA PHE A 100 -9.24 -9.81 10.87
C PHE A 100 -9.70 -11.18 11.39
N GLU A 101 -10.57 -11.88 10.66
CA GLU A 101 -10.93 -13.26 10.97
C GLU A 101 -9.89 -14.24 10.40
N ASP A 102 -9.56 -14.12 9.12
CA ASP A 102 -8.61 -15.01 8.43
C ASP A 102 -7.15 -14.55 8.54
N TRP A 103 -6.92 -13.31 8.96
CA TRP A 103 -5.62 -12.68 9.21
C TRP A 103 -4.67 -12.71 8.01
N TRP A 104 -5.14 -12.25 6.86
CA TRP A 104 -4.30 -12.23 5.67
C TRP A 104 -3.27 -11.10 5.72
N GLU A 105 -2.04 -11.47 6.04
CA GLU A 105 -0.92 -10.54 6.12
C GLU A 105 -0.15 -10.40 4.80
N HIS A 106 0.21 -9.17 4.47
CA HIS A 106 1.09 -8.81 3.37
C HIS A 106 2.28 -7.99 3.87
N ASP A 107 3.47 -8.33 3.40
CA ASP A 107 4.67 -7.49 3.53
C ASP A 107 4.80 -6.61 2.29
N LEU A 108 4.71 -5.30 2.49
CA LEU A 108 4.89 -4.28 1.47
C LEU A 108 6.27 -3.64 1.66
N LEU A 109 7.22 -4.02 0.81
CA LEU A 109 8.57 -3.45 0.80
C LEU A 109 8.68 -2.39 -0.30
N VAL A 110 9.01 -1.15 0.08
CA VAL A 110 9.37 -0.10 -0.89
C VAL A 110 10.78 -0.36 -1.40
N GLU A 111 10.90 -0.93 -2.59
CA GLU A 111 12.18 -1.27 -3.22
C GLU A 111 12.90 -0.02 -3.76
N ASP A 112 12.15 0.95 -4.27
CA ASP A 112 12.69 2.17 -4.87
C ASP A 112 11.70 3.35 -4.86
N VAL A 113 12.23 4.58 -5.01
CA VAL A 113 11.45 5.82 -5.16
C VAL A 113 11.97 6.60 -6.35
N GLN A 114 11.10 6.83 -7.33
CA GLN A 114 11.45 7.42 -8.62
C GLN A 114 10.53 8.58 -8.98
N THR A 115 10.97 9.40 -9.94
CA THR A 115 10.11 10.41 -10.55
C THR A 115 9.15 9.75 -11.54
N ALA A 116 7.91 10.21 -11.58
CA ALA A 116 6.90 9.71 -12.52
C ALA A 116 7.36 9.86 -13.97
N ASP A 117 7.22 8.78 -14.74
CA ASP A 117 7.36 8.82 -16.19
C ASP A 117 6.13 9.54 -16.78
N PRO A 118 6.32 10.64 -17.55
CA PRO A 118 5.21 11.42 -18.10
C PRO A 118 4.34 10.64 -19.10
N THR A 119 4.83 9.52 -19.63
CA THR A 119 4.11 8.68 -20.60
C THR A 119 3.35 7.52 -19.94
N ARG A 120 3.62 7.23 -18.66
CA ARG A 120 3.06 6.08 -17.96
C ARG A 120 1.85 6.47 -17.10
N ARG A 121 0.87 5.57 -17.04
CA ARG A 121 -0.25 5.65 -16.09
C ARG A 121 0.06 4.84 -14.84
N TYR A 122 -0.38 5.36 -13.70
CA TYR A 122 -0.18 4.78 -12.37
C TYR A 122 -1.52 4.70 -11.63
N PRO A 123 -1.70 3.75 -10.69
CA PRO A 123 -0.75 2.69 -10.33
C PRO A 123 -0.64 1.65 -11.45
N VAL A 124 0.44 0.86 -11.42
CA VAL A 124 0.69 -0.19 -12.42
C VAL A 124 1.42 -1.37 -11.80
N CYS A 125 0.97 -2.58 -12.12
CA CYS A 125 1.70 -3.81 -11.81
C CYS A 125 2.75 -4.06 -12.89
N LEU A 126 4.01 -4.19 -12.48
CA LEU A 126 5.15 -4.42 -13.38
C LEU A 126 5.43 -5.91 -13.57
N ASP A 127 5.24 -6.69 -12.52
CA ASP A 127 5.67 -8.07 -12.44
C ASP A 127 4.97 -8.79 -11.28
N GLY A 128 5.01 -10.11 -11.27
CA GLY A 128 4.44 -10.91 -10.20
C GLY A 128 4.46 -12.39 -10.49
N GLU A 129 4.26 -13.19 -9.45
CA GLU A 129 4.24 -14.63 -9.59
C GLU A 129 3.09 -15.24 -8.78
N ARG A 130 2.50 -16.30 -9.35
CA ARG A 130 1.44 -17.14 -8.77
C ARG A 130 0.10 -16.45 -8.60
N ALA A 131 -0.96 -17.25 -8.52
CA ALA A 131 -2.29 -16.76 -8.21
C ALA A 131 -2.35 -16.24 -6.76
N GLY A 132 -3.20 -15.25 -6.52
CA GLY A 132 -3.56 -14.87 -5.15
C GLY A 132 -4.28 -16.01 -4.43
N PRO A 133 -4.26 -16.04 -3.09
CA PRO A 133 -5.21 -16.86 -2.33
C PRO A 133 -6.66 -16.47 -2.70
N PRO A 134 -7.62 -17.41 -2.60
CA PRO A 134 -9.02 -17.04 -2.72
C PRO A 134 -9.41 -16.05 -1.61
N GLU A 135 -10.42 -15.25 -1.89
CA GLU A 135 -11.23 -14.61 -0.84
C GLU A 135 -12.43 -15.51 -0.53
#